data_AF-A0A397F548-F1
#
_entry.id   AF-A0A397F548-F1
#
_cell.length_a   1.000
_cell.length_b   1.000
_cell.length_c   1.000
_cell.angle_alpha   90.00
_cell.angle_beta   90.00
_cell.angle_gamma   90.00
#
_symmetry.space_group_name_H-M   'P 1'
#
loop_
_entity.id
_entity.type
_entity.pdbx_description
1 polymer ?
#
loop_
_entity_poly.entity_id
_entity_poly.type
_entity_poly.pdbx_seq_one_letter_code
_entity_poly.pdbx_strand_id
1 'polypeptide(L)'
;MDKWAAIAETLAANEDFGRPDFDAKKANNRFIALAEAHRKSNRVSARVFGISEDVGEKLALLCDILSAHDDAKEEDVMTMMQEQVQSELEFQREKHENEIKERQKDRELLAQQIWNQQESMRIQQESMAALIKLLMNKQ
;
A
#
# COMPACT_ATOMS: atom_id res chain seq x y z
N MET A 1 2.64 16.86 9.01
CA MET A 1 3.07 18.19 9.49
C MET A 1 2.27 18.65 10.71
N ASP A 2 1.03 18.19 10.85
CA ASP A 2 0.08 18.69 11.85
C ASP A 2 0.49 18.40 13.31
N LYS A 3 1.13 17.25 13.58
CA LYS A 3 1.64 16.91 14.92
C LYS A 3 2.64 17.95 15.45
N TRP A 4 3.53 18.45 14.57
CA TRP A 4 4.49 19.49 14.94
C TRP A 4 3.83 20.87 15.08
N ALA A 5 2.75 21.14 14.34
CA ALA A 5 1.98 22.37 14.48
C ALA A 5 1.29 22.43 15.84
N ALA A 6 0.67 21.33 16.28
CA ALA A 6 0.04 21.25 17.61
C ALA A 6 1.05 21.44 18.75
N ILE A 7 2.24 20.83 18.63
CA ILE A 7 3.34 21.03 19.59
C ILE A 7 3.78 22.49 19.60
N ALA A 8 3.96 23.09 18.42
CA ALA A 8 4.40 24.47 18.31
C ALA A 8 3.39 25.47 18.89
N GLU A 9 2.10 25.25 18.64
CA GLU A 9 1.00 26.06 19.19
C GLU A 9 0.93 25.95 20.72
N THR A 10 1.02 24.73 21.26
CA THR A 10 1.02 24.50 22.71
C THR A 10 2.21 25.19 23.39
N LEU A 11 3.39 25.14 22.78
CA LEU A 11 4.59 25.80 23.29
C LEU A 11 4.52 27.33 23.16
N ALA A 12 4.01 27.84 22.05
CA ALA A 12 3.83 29.28 21.83
C ALA A 12 2.79 29.90 22.78
N ALA A 13 1.78 29.12 23.19
CA ALA A 13 0.76 29.53 24.15
C ALA A 13 1.26 29.56 25.61
N ASN A 14 2.40 28.94 25.91
CA ASN A 14 2.98 28.95 27.24
C ASN A 14 3.78 30.24 27.48
N GLU A 15 3.34 31.06 28.44
CA GLU A 15 3.95 32.35 28.77
C GLU A 15 5.44 32.21 29.17
N ASP A 16 5.82 31.11 29.82
CA ASP A 16 7.20 30.84 30.25
C ASP A 16 8.13 30.46 29.08
N PHE A 17 7.58 30.06 27.94
CA PHE A 17 8.37 29.68 26.76
C PHE A 17 8.94 30.89 26.02
N GLY A 18 8.25 32.04 26.09
CA GLY A 18 8.76 33.34 25.62
C GLY A 18 9.00 33.45 24.11
N ARG A 19 8.44 32.56 23.29
CA ARG A 19 8.58 32.57 21.82
C ARG A 19 7.22 32.42 21.12
N PRO A 20 6.49 33.52 20.90
CA PRO A 20 5.16 33.49 20.28
C PRO A 20 5.20 33.17 18.78
N ASP A 21 6.36 33.32 18.12
CA ASP A 21 6.57 33.00 16.69
C ASP A 21 7.06 31.55 16.46
N PHE A 22 6.91 30.68 17.47
CA PHE A 22 7.37 29.31 17.38
C PHE A 22 6.44 28.49 16.47
N ASP A 23 7.01 27.94 15.40
CA ASP A 23 6.26 27.24 14.36
C ASP A 23 6.63 25.75 14.28
N ALA A 24 5.82 24.98 13.56
CA ALA A 24 5.98 23.54 13.38
C ALA A 24 7.37 23.15 12.83
N LYS A 25 7.94 23.96 11.94
CA LYS A 25 9.23 23.69 11.33
C LYS A 25 10.36 23.91 12.33
N LYS A 26 10.29 24.96 13.15
CA LYS A 26 11.20 25.22 14.27
C LYS A 26 11.13 24.10 15.31
N ALA A 27 9.92 23.64 15.64
CA ALA A 27 9.72 22.51 16.56
C ALA A 27 10.39 21.23 16.05
N ASN A 28 10.12 20.85 14.80
CA ASN A 28 10.73 19.68 14.18
C ASN A 28 12.26 19.79 14.11
N ASN A 29 12.79 20.89 13.59
CA ASN A 29 14.23 21.11 13.50
C ASN A 29 14.92 21.05 14.86
N ARG A 30 14.27 21.60 15.90
CA ARG A 30 14.82 21.58 17.26
C ARG A 30 14.82 20.17 17.85
N PHE A 31 13.76 19.41 17.61
CA PHE A 31 13.69 18.01 18.02
C PHE A 31 14.76 17.17 17.32
N ILE A 32 14.95 17.32 16.00
CA ILE A 32 15.99 16.60 15.25
C ILE A 32 17.38 16.91 15.83
N ALA A 33 17.70 18.19 16.04
CA ALA A 33 18.99 18.58 16.62
C ALA A 33 19.18 18.02 18.04
N LEU A 34 18.11 17.97 18.85
CA LEU A 34 18.14 17.39 20.19
C LEU A 34 18.34 15.87 20.15
N ALA A 35 17.63 15.18 19.26
CA ALA A 35 17.74 13.74 19.04
C ALA A 35 19.17 13.35 18.62
N GLU A 36 19.75 14.09 17.67
CA GLU A 36 21.13 13.89 17.22
C GLU A 36 22.15 14.14 18.34
N ALA A 37 22.01 15.25 19.06
CA ALA A 37 22.88 15.57 20.18
C ALA A 37 22.80 14.51 21.29
N HIS A 38 21.60 14.03 21.60
CA HIS A 38 21.37 13.00 22.61
C HIS A 38 21.96 11.64 22.20
N ARG A 39 21.70 11.19 20.96
CA ARG A 39 22.31 9.97 20.39
C ARG A 39 23.85 10.03 20.41
N LYS A 40 24.42 11.23 20.17
CA LYS A 40 25.87 11.46 20.25
C LYS A 40 26.39 11.47 21.69
N SER A 41 25.63 12.05 22.63
CA SER A 41 25.99 12.18 24.05
C SER A 41 25.84 10.88 24.84
N ASN A 42 24.95 9.96 24.42
CA ASN A 42 24.79 8.65 25.06
C ASN A 42 26.04 7.74 24.89
N ARG A 43 27.00 8.11 24.04
CA ARG A 43 28.35 7.50 23.97
C ARG A 43 29.33 8.04 25.02
N VAL A 44 29.01 9.16 25.68
CA VAL A 44 29.92 9.91 26.57
C VAL A 44 29.41 9.99 28.01
N SER A 45 28.10 10.13 28.26
CA SER A 45 27.55 10.30 29.62
C SER A 45 27.56 9.05 30.52
N ALA A 46 27.56 7.83 29.95
CA ALA A 46 27.61 6.60 30.75
C ALA A 46 28.93 6.42 31.53
N ARG A 47 29.95 7.28 31.30
CA ARG A 47 31.30 7.11 31.83
C ARG A 47 31.69 8.08 32.94
N VAL A 48 31.03 9.24 33.12
CA VAL A 48 31.73 10.38 33.76
C VAL A 48 31.09 11.03 34.99
N PHE A 49 29.77 11.14 35.21
CA PHE A 49 29.32 12.06 36.27
C PHE A 49 28.15 11.60 37.14
N GLY A 50 28.21 11.93 38.43
CA GLY A 50 27.07 11.95 39.34
C GLY A 50 26.07 12.99 38.87
N ILE A 51 25.09 12.53 38.10
CA ILE A 51 24.03 13.34 37.51
C ILE A 51 22.99 13.62 38.61
N SER A 52 22.61 14.89 38.78
CA SER A 52 21.49 15.29 39.64
C SER A 52 20.20 14.57 39.20
N GLU A 53 19.37 14.13 40.14
CA GLU A 53 18.14 13.36 39.90
C GLU A 53 17.26 13.95 38.78
N ASP A 54 17.02 15.27 38.79
CA ASP A 54 16.27 16.01 37.75
C ASP A 54 16.86 15.87 36.33
N VAL A 55 18.19 15.86 36.21
CA VAL A 55 18.86 15.68 34.92
C VAL A 55 18.77 14.22 34.45
N GLY A 56 18.76 13.27 35.40
CA GLY A 56 18.55 11.85 35.13
C GLY A 56 17.16 11.57 34.58
N GLU A 57 16.12 12.13 35.20
CA GLU A 57 14.73 11.99 34.76
C GLU A 57 14.50 12.59 33.36
N LYS A 58 15.05 13.78 33.10
CA LYS A 58 14.98 14.42 31.76
C LYS A 58 15.65 13.57 30.68
N LEU A 59 16.76 12.91 31.02
CA LEU A 59 17.46 12.02 30.10
C LEU A 59 16.66 10.75 29.81
N ALA A 60 16.08 10.14 30.85
CA ALA A 60 15.21 8.98 30.72
C ALA A 60 13.99 9.29 29.84
N LEU A 61 13.33 10.42 30.09
CA LEU A 61 12.21 10.87 29.27
C LEU A 61 12.62 11.10 27.81
N LEU A 62 13.81 11.65 27.56
CA LEU A 62 14.32 11.84 26.20
C LEU A 62 14.65 10.50 25.51
N CYS A 63 15.12 9.49 26.24
CA CYS A 63 15.26 8.13 25.71
C CYS A 63 13.91 7.56 25.27
N ASP A 64 12.89 7.65 26.12
CA ASP A 64 11.56 7.09 25.85
C ASP A 64 10.90 7.76 24.65
N ILE A 65 10.99 9.10 24.57
CA ILE A 65 10.45 9.86 23.43
C ILE A 65 11.16 9.48 22.13
N LEU A 66 12.49 9.25 22.16
CA LEU A 66 13.22 8.83 20.96
C LEU A 66 12.84 7.42 20.53
N SER A 67 12.68 6.48 21.46
CA SER A 67 12.20 5.13 21.15
C SER A 67 10.83 5.19 20.49
N ALA A 68 9.86 5.86 21.11
CA ALA A 68 8.51 5.97 20.57
C ALA A 68 8.47 6.66 19.21
N HIS A 69 9.35 7.64 18.97
CA HIS A 69 9.47 8.30 17.68
C HIS A 69 10.05 7.37 16.60
N ASP A 70 11.05 6.55 16.94
CA ASP A 70 11.65 5.60 16.00
C ASP A 70 10.67 4.46 15.69
N ASP A 71 9.96 3.93 16.69
CA ASP A 71 8.89 2.94 16.52
C ASP A 71 7.78 3.45 15.58
N ALA A 72 7.32 4.70 15.77
CA ALA A 72 6.33 5.31 14.91
C ALA A 72 6.81 5.48 13.46
N LYS A 73 8.10 5.75 13.25
CA LYS A 73 8.67 5.81 11.90
C LYS A 73 8.76 4.44 11.25
N GLU A 74 9.08 3.41 12.01
CA GLU A 74 9.10 2.04 11.51
C GLU A 74 7.70 1.56 11.12
N GLU A 75 6.67 1.93 11.90
CA GLU A 75 5.26 1.66 11.58
C GLU A 75 4.82 2.36 10.29
N ASP A 76 5.18 3.64 10.10
CA ASP A 76 4.90 4.37 8.85
C ASP A 76 5.53 3.65 7.64
N VAL A 77 6.79 3.22 7.75
CA VAL A 77 7.48 2.48 6.69
C VAL A 77 6.84 1.12 6.43
N MET A 78 6.46 0.39 7.49
CA MET A 78 5.79 -0.90 7.35
C MET A 78 4.44 -0.75 6.65
N THR A 79 3.67 0.29 6.99
CA THR A 79 2.38 0.57 6.35
C THR A 79 2.57 0.86 4.87
N MET A 80 3.52 1.72 4.50
CA MET A 80 3.83 1.99 3.09
C MET A 80 4.26 0.73 2.33
N MET A 81 5.07 -0.13 2.96
CA MET A 81 5.51 -1.38 2.35
C MET A 81 4.34 -2.35 2.18
N GLN A 82 3.44 -2.45 3.15
CA GLN A 82 2.23 -3.27 3.06
C GLN A 82 1.30 -2.79 1.95
N GLU A 83 1.07 -1.47 1.83
CA GLU A 83 0.29 -0.87 0.75
C GLU A 83 0.89 -1.20 -0.62
N GLN A 84 2.22 -1.09 -0.76
CA GLN A 84 2.92 -1.42 -1.99
C GLN A 84 2.78 -2.90 -2.36
N VAL A 85 2.91 -3.80 -1.38
CA VAL A 85 2.74 -5.24 -1.58
C VAL A 85 1.30 -5.57 -1.97
N GLN A 86 0.31 -4.96 -1.32
CA GLN A 86 -1.10 -5.17 -1.65
C GLN A 86 -1.42 -4.69 -3.07
N SER A 87 -0.95 -3.49 -3.46
CA SER A 87 -1.15 -2.96 -4.80
C SER A 87 -0.53 -3.85 -5.88
N GLU A 88 0.67 -4.40 -5.65
CA GLU A 88 1.29 -5.35 -6.57
C GLU A 88 0.48 -6.66 -6.66
N LEU A 89 -0.02 -7.20 -5.54
CA LEU A 89 -0.84 -8.41 -5.53
C LEU A 89 -2.17 -8.20 -6.29
N GLU A 90 -2.80 -7.04 -6.12
CA GLU A 90 -4.01 -6.67 -6.86
C GLU A 90 -3.75 -6.59 -8.36
N PHE A 91 -2.66 -5.94 -8.76
CA PHE A 91 -2.26 -5.85 -10.16
C PHE A 91 -2.05 -7.24 -10.80
N GLN A 92 -1.34 -8.14 -10.11
CA GLN A 92 -1.13 -9.51 -10.62
C GLN A 92 -2.43 -10.30 -10.71
N ARG A 93 -3.34 -10.13 -9.73
CA ARG A 93 -4.65 -10.77 -9.74
C ARG A 93 -5.49 -10.31 -10.92
N GLU A 94 -5.57 -9.00 -11.13
CA GLU A 94 -6.31 -8.41 -12.26
C GLU A 94 -5.75 -8.90 -13.60
N LYS A 95 -4.43 -8.90 -13.75
CA LYS A 95 -3.76 -9.42 -14.94
C LYS A 95 -4.16 -10.87 -15.23
N HIS A 96 -4.12 -11.73 -14.21
CA HIS A 96 -4.49 -13.14 -14.36
C HIS A 96 -5.98 -13.31 -14.69
N GLU A 97 -6.84 -12.53 -14.05
CA GLU A 97 -8.28 -12.55 -14.31
C GLU A 97 -8.60 -12.14 -15.76
N ASN A 98 -7.95 -11.09 -16.25
CA ASN A 98 -8.09 -10.63 -17.62
C ASN A 98 -7.61 -11.70 -18.61
N GLU A 99 -6.49 -12.36 -18.33
CA GLU A 99 -5.99 -13.45 -19.17
C GLU A 99 -6.99 -14.63 -19.22
N ILE A 100 -7.59 -15.00 -18.10
CA ILE A 100 -8.62 -16.05 -18.06
C ILE A 100 -9.85 -15.63 -18.88
N LYS A 101 -10.31 -14.38 -18.74
CA LYS A 101 -11.46 -13.84 -19.47
C LYS A 101 -11.23 -13.89 -20.97
N GLU A 102 -10.06 -13.49 -21.46
CA GLU A 102 -9.74 -13.57 -22.89
C GLU A 102 -9.70 -15.02 -23.37
N ARG A 103 -9.08 -15.94 -22.62
CA ARG A 103 -9.09 -17.36 -22.97
C ARG A 103 -10.49 -17.97 -22.98
N GLN A 104 -11.40 -17.49 -22.13
CA GLN A 104 -12.81 -17.91 -22.15
C GLN A 104 -13.51 -17.42 -23.43
N LYS A 105 -13.33 -16.14 -23.79
CA LYS A 105 -13.87 -15.59 -25.04
C LYS A 105 -13.38 -16.35 -26.26
N ASP A 106 -12.10 -16.70 -26.33
CA ASP A 106 -11.54 -17.48 -27.43
C ASP A 106 -12.18 -18.88 -27.54
N ARG A 107 -12.41 -19.54 -26.39
CA ARG A 107 -13.09 -20.84 -26.36
C ARG A 107 -14.54 -20.77 -26.81
N GLU A 108 -15.27 -19.74 -26.37
CA GLU A 108 -16.65 -19.49 -26.78
C GLU A 108 -16.75 -19.21 -28.27
N LEU A 109 -15.84 -18.39 -28.81
CA LEU A 109 -15.77 -18.09 -30.23
C LEU A 109 -15.52 -19.36 -31.06
N LEU A 110 -14.57 -20.20 -30.64
CA LEU A 110 -14.29 -21.47 -31.31
C LEU A 110 -15.50 -22.42 -31.24
N ALA A 111 -16.15 -22.54 -30.08
CA ALA A 111 -17.34 -23.37 -29.92
C ALA A 111 -18.48 -22.90 -30.84
N GLN A 112 -18.69 -21.58 -30.94
CA GLN A 112 -19.68 -21.01 -31.84
C GLN A 112 -19.36 -21.31 -33.31
N GLN A 113 -18.10 -21.20 -33.70
CA GLN A 113 -17.67 -21.52 -35.07
C GLN A 113 -17.90 -22.99 -35.41
N ILE A 114 -17.55 -23.90 -34.49
CA ILE A 114 -17.79 -25.35 -34.66
C ILE A 114 -19.29 -25.63 -34.78
N TRP A 115 -20.11 -25.03 -33.90
CA TRP A 115 -21.56 -25.19 -33.94
C TRP A 115 -22.16 -24.71 -35.27
N ASN A 116 -21.77 -23.53 -35.74
CA ASN A 116 -22.20 -22.99 -37.03
C ASN A 116 -21.85 -23.92 -38.21
N GLN A 117 -20.65 -24.51 -38.19
CA GLN A 117 -20.22 -25.46 -39.22
C GLN A 117 -21.03 -26.75 -39.17
N GLN A 118 -21.23 -27.33 -37.98
CA GLN A 118 -22.04 -28.54 -37.80
C GLN A 118 -23.48 -28.32 -38.25
N GLU A 119 -24.06 -27.18 -37.91
CA GLU A 119 -25.43 -26.84 -38.28
C GLU A 119 -25.59 -26.66 -39.80
N SER A 120 -24.62 -26.01 -40.46
CA SER A 120 -24.59 -25.91 -41.92
C SER A 120 -24.53 -27.30 -42.58
N MET A 121 -23.66 -28.19 -42.07
CA MET A 121 -23.59 -29.57 -42.56
C MET A 121 -24.89 -30.34 -42.34
N ARG A 122 -25.54 -30.17 -41.18
CA ARG A 122 -26.83 -30.78 -40.87
C ARG A 122 -27.88 -30.36 -41.89
N ILE A 123 -28.00 -29.05 -42.15
CA ILE A 123 -28.94 -28.50 -43.14
C ILE A 123 -28.65 -29.04 -44.55
N GLN A 124 -27.39 -29.12 -44.96
CA GLN A 124 -27.01 -29.68 -46.25
C GLN A 124 -27.38 -31.17 -46.38
N GLN A 125 -27.12 -31.95 -45.32
CA GLN A 125 -27.49 -33.37 -45.28
C GLN A 125 -29.01 -33.58 -45.37
N GLU A 126 -29.78 -32.78 -44.63
CA GLU A 126 -31.25 -32.82 -44.65
C GLU A 126 -31.81 -32.48 -46.03
N SER A 127 -31.25 -31.45 -46.68
CA SER A 127 -31.59 -31.07 -48.05
C SER A 127 -31.32 -32.23 -49.03
N MET A 128 -30.14 -32.84 -48.95
CA MET A 128 -29.79 -33.96 -49.83
C MET A 128 -30.69 -35.19 -49.58
N ALA A 129 -31.01 -35.50 -48.33
CA ALA A 129 -31.93 -36.59 -47.99
C ALA A 129 -33.34 -36.35 -48.54
N ALA A 130 -33.83 -35.09 -48.50
CA ALA A 130 -35.11 -34.72 -49.09
C ALA A 130 -35.12 -34.90 -50.61
N LEU A 131 -34.05 -34.48 -51.30
CA LEU A 131 -33.90 -34.69 -52.74
C LEU A 131 -33.88 -36.18 -53.12
N ILE A 132 -33.11 -36.99 -52.38
CA ILE A 132 -33.06 -38.44 -52.58
C ILE A 132 -34.45 -39.06 -52.39
N LYS A 133 -35.17 -38.68 -51.33
CA LYS A 133 -36.55 -39.15 -51.07
C LYS A 133 -37.51 -38.78 -52.20
N LEU A 134 -37.38 -37.58 -52.77
CA LEU A 134 -38.19 -37.13 -53.90
C LEU A 134 -37.91 -37.94 -55.18
N LEU A 135 -36.64 -38.27 -55.42
CA LEU A 135 -36.22 -39.13 -56.55
C LEU A 135 -36.73 -40.57 -56.38
N MET A 136 -36.69 -41.12 -55.17
CA MET A 136 -37.16 -42.48 -54.89
C MET A 136 -38.69 -42.62 -54.96
N ASN A 137 -39.45 -41.55 -54.69
CA ASN A 137 -40.92 -41.56 -54.77
C ASN A 137 -41.49 -41.26 -56.17
N LYS A 138 -40.64 -41.08 -57.19
CA LYS A 138 -41.04 -40.82 -58.59
C LYS A 138 -41.04 -42.08 -59.49
N GLN A 139 -40.91 -43.27 -58.91
CA GLN A 139 -41.19 -44.56 -59.58
C GLN A 139 -42.59 -45.05 -59.20
#